data_AF-A0A1V4M7M0-F1
#
_entry.id   AF-A0A1V4M7M0-F1
#
_cell.length_a   1.000
_cell.length_b   1.000
_cell.length_c   1.000
_cell.angle_alpha   90.00
_cell.angle_beta   90.00
_cell.angle_gamma   90.00
#
_symmetry.space_group_name_H-M   'P 1'
#
loop_
_entity.id
_entity.type
_entity.pdbx_description
1 polymer ?
#
loop_
_entity_poly.entity_id
_entity_poly.type
_entity_poly.pdbx_seq_one_letter_code
_entity_poly.pdbx_strand_id
1 'polypeptide(L)'
;MGIDTVRLNITLPKELVVSVNRLAGPGKRSRFIREAIKQRIEKKEMEELERVLEEGYRATGAQSLAITKEFEVCDLEGWDEY
;
A
#
# COMPACT_ATOMS: atom_id res chain seq x y z
N MET A 1 14.47 19.83 9.60
CA MET A 1 13.25 19.69 10.42
C MET A 1 13.47 18.54 11.38
N GLY A 2 13.44 18.79 12.69
CA GLY A 2 13.53 17.71 13.68
C GLY A 2 12.33 16.78 13.54
N ILE A 3 12.55 15.47 13.69
CA ILE A 3 11.46 14.50 13.69
C ILE A 3 10.64 14.78 14.95
N ASP A 4 9.41 15.27 14.78
CA ASP A 4 8.49 15.46 15.90
C ASP A 4 8.08 14.08 16.41
N THR A 5 8.50 13.73 17.63
CA THR A 5 8.30 12.40 18.21
C THR A 5 7.37 12.49 19.41
N VAL A 6 6.28 11.72 19.36
CA VAL A 6 5.36 11.55 20.49
C VAL A 6 5.75 10.32 21.30
N ARG A 7 5.86 10.45 22.62
CA ARG A 7 6.10 9.31 23.52
C ARG A 7 4.76 8.62 23.83
N LEU A 8 4.68 7.33 23.52
CA LEU A 8 3.51 6.49 23.79
C LEU A 8 3.85 5.42 24.83
N ASN A 9 2.96 5.21 25.79
CA ASN A 9 3.04 4.09 26.74
C ASN A 9 2.12 2.98 26.24
N ILE A 10 2.70 1.85 25.82
CA ILE A 10 1.96 0.71 25.28
C ILE A 10 2.29 -0.55 26.08
N THR A 11 1.29 -1.42 26.23
CA THR A 11 1.46 -2.73 26.85
C THR A 11 1.71 -3.76 25.76
N LEU A 12 2.79 -4.54 25.87
CA LEU A 12 3.14 -5.60 24.94
C LEU A 12 3.35 -6.92 25.69
N PRO A 13 3.00 -8.06 25.08
CA PRO A 13 3.31 -9.37 25.64
C PRO A 13 4.81 -9.52 25.90
N LYS A 14 5.17 -10.14 27.03
CA LYS A 14 6.58 -10.31 27.43
C LYS A 14 7.40 -11.01 26.35
N GLU A 15 6.85 -12.06 25.74
CA GLU A 15 7.50 -12.83 24.67
C GLU A 15 7.82 -11.97 23.44
N LEU A 16 6.94 -11.02 23.12
CA LEU A 16 7.13 -10.11 22.00
C LEU A 16 8.25 -9.12 22.32
N VAL A 17 8.32 -8.61 23.56
CA VAL A 17 9.41 -7.73 24.00
C VAL A 17 10.76 -8.46 23.93
N VAL A 18 10.83 -9.72 24.37
CA VAL A 18 12.05 -10.54 24.25
C VAL A 18 12.45 -10.69 22.77
N SER A 19 11.49 -11.01 21.89
CA SER A 19 11.73 -11.13 20.45
C SER A 19 12.24 -9.84 19.83
N VAL A 20 11.60 -8.70 20.14
CA VAL A 20 12.02 -7.37 19.68
C VAL A 20 13.43 -7.05 20.17
N ASN A 21 13.75 -7.36 21.43
CA ASN A 21 15.08 -7.10 21.99
C ASN A 21 16.16 -7.91 21.29
N ARG A 22 15.86 -9.18 20.98
CA ARG A 22 16.75 -10.09 20.26
C ARG A 22 17.00 -9.61 18.82
N LEU A 23 15.95 -9.16 18.12
CA LEU A 23 16.03 -8.76 16.71
C LEU A 23 16.58 -7.33 16.51
N ALA A 24 16.19 -6.39 17.36
CA ALA A 24 16.59 -4.99 17.20
C ALA A 24 18.03 -4.71 17.66
N GLY A 25 18.52 -5.46 18.65
CA GLY A 25 19.77 -5.16 19.34
C GLY A 25 19.64 -4.02 20.36
N PRO A 26 20.72 -3.73 21.11
CA PRO A 26 20.71 -2.73 22.19
C PRO A 26 20.36 -1.32 21.69
N GLY A 27 19.48 -0.62 22.40
CA GLY A 27 19.12 0.78 22.11
C GLY A 27 18.30 1.03 20.83
N LYS A 28 18.01 0.00 20.03
CA LYS A 28 17.34 0.14 18.72
C LYS A 28 15.87 -0.28 18.73
N ARG A 29 15.29 -0.58 19.90
CA ARG A 29 13.89 -1.03 20.06
C ARG A 29 12.88 -0.08 19.43
N SER A 30 12.97 1.22 19.75
CA SER A 30 12.03 2.21 19.22
C SER A 30 12.13 2.35 17.70
N ARG A 31 13.34 2.22 17.14
CA ARG A 31 13.52 2.22 15.67
C ARG A 31 12.88 0.98 15.05
N PHE A 32 13.11 -0.20 15.62
CA PHE A 32 12.52 -1.44 15.13
C PHE A 32 10.99 -1.39 15.15
N ILE A 33 10.41 -0.94 16.28
CA ILE A 33 8.95 -0.79 16.42
C ILE A 33 8.40 0.21 15.40
N ARG A 34 9.09 1.35 15.20
CA ARG A 34 8.69 2.36 14.21
C ARG A 34 8.64 1.78 12.79
N GLU A 35 9.70 1.09 12.36
CA GLU A 35 9.75 0.48 11.03
C GLU A 35 8.68 -0.60 10.86
N ALA A 36 8.47 -1.44 11.87
CA ALA A 36 7.44 -2.48 11.83
C ALA A 36 6.02 -1.89 11.73
N ILE A 37 5.74 -0.81 12.47
CA ILE A 37 4.46 -0.10 12.40
C ILE A 37 4.28 0.53 11.02
N LYS A 38 5.32 1.22 10.51
CA LYS A 38 5.28 1.85 9.18
C LYS A 38 4.99 0.82 8.09
N GLN A 39 5.74 -0.28 8.06
CA GLN A 39 5.52 -1.38 7.11
C GLN A 39 4.11 -1.97 7.23
N ARG A 40 3.57 -2.10 8.45
CA ARG A 40 2.23 -2.63 8.66
C ARG A 40 1.15 -1.67 8.15
N ILE A 41 1.33 -0.37 8.32
CA ILE A 41 0.42 0.66 7.81
C ILE A 41 0.45 0.66 6.28
N GLU A 42 1.63 0.78 5.67
CA GLU A 42 1.79 0.77 4.21
C GLU A 42 1.15 -0.47 3.58
N LYS A 43 1.36 -1.65 4.18
CA LYS A 43 0.73 -2.89 3.73
C LYS A 43 -0.80 -2.82 3.79
N LYS A 44 -1.38 -2.27 4.86
CA LYS A 44 -2.84 -2.14 4.99
C LYS A 44 -3.42 -1.17 3.97
N GLU A 45 -2.74 -0.04 3.75
CA GLU A 45 -3.16 0.96 2.77
C GLU A 45 -3.12 0.39 1.36
N MET A 46 -2.09 -0.39 1.03
CA MET A 46 -1.99 -1.08 -0.26
C MET A 46 -3.09 -2.14 -0.44
N GLU A 47 -3.32 -2.99 0.57
CA GLU A 47 -4.41 -3.98 0.55
C GLU A 47 -5.79 -3.32 0.34
N GLU A 48 -6.02 -2.17 0.96
CA GLU A 48 -7.26 -1.41 0.80
C GLU A 48 -7.36 -0.78 -0.59
N LEU A 49 -6.27 -0.18 -1.08
CA LEU A 49 -6.21 0.41 -2.42
C LEU A 49 -6.50 -0.62 -3.51
N GLU A 50 -5.86 -1.79 -3.45
CA GLU A 50 -6.08 -2.90 -4.39
C GLU A 50 -7.56 -3.31 -4.41
N ARG A 51 -8.18 -3.43 -3.23
CA ARG A 51 -9.60 -3.77 -3.11
C ARG A 51 -10.50 -2.72 -3.78
N VAL A 52 -10.25 -1.44 -3.50
CA VAL A 52 -11.05 -0.34 -4.07
C VAL A 52 -10.87 -0.26 -5.58
N LEU A 53 -9.65 -0.47 -6.09
CA LEU A 53 -9.38 -0.51 -7.53
C LEU A 53 -10.12 -1.68 -8.19
N GLU A 54 -10.03 -2.88 -7.62
CA GLU A 54 -10.73 -4.06 -8.13
C GLU A 54 -12.24 -3.85 -8.21
N GLU A 55 -12.84 -3.30 -7.15
CA GLU A 55 -14.26 -2.97 -7.11
C GLU A 55 -14.61 -1.91 -8.17
N GLY A 56 -13.83 -0.84 -8.27
CA GLY A 56 -14.02 0.23 -9.25
C GLY A 56 -13.98 -0.31 -10.69
N TYR A 57 -12.96 -1.10 -11.03
CA TYR A 57 -12.85 -1.69 -12.37
C TYR A 57 -13.98 -2.67 -12.68
N ARG A 58 -14.43 -3.46 -11.70
CA ARG A 58 -15.59 -4.35 -11.89
C ARG A 58 -16.89 -3.57 -12.08
N ALA A 59 -17.09 -2.49 -11.32
CA ALA A 59 -18.29 -1.68 -11.39
C ALA A 59 -18.40 -0.92 -12.73
N THR A 60 -17.28 -0.42 -13.25
CA THR A 60 -17.27 0.37 -14.50
C THR A 60 -16.95 -0.46 -15.74
N GLY A 61 -16.62 -1.73 -15.61
CA GLY A 61 -16.14 -2.57 -16.71
C GLY A 61 -17.06 -2.60 -17.94
N ALA A 62 -18.38 -2.68 -17.73
CA ALA A 62 -19.35 -2.65 -18.84
C ALA A 62 -19.34 -1.31 -19.60
N GLN A 63 -19.24 -0.20 -18.86
CA GLN A 63 -19.13 1.14 -19.45
C GLN A 63 -17.80 1.30 -20.18
N SER A 64 -16.69 0.87 -19.57
CA SER A 64 -15.37 0.91 -20.20
C SER A 64 -15.34 0.12 -21.51
N LEU A 65 -15.91 -1.09 -21.53
CA LEU A 65 -16.02 -1.89 -22.75
C LEU A 65 -16.87 -1.21 -23.83
N ALA A 66 -17.98 -0.57 -23.45
CA ALA A 66 -18.82 0.16 -24.39
C ALA A 66 -18.06 1.32 -25.05
N ILE A 67 -17.31 2.08 -24.24
CA ILE A 67 -16.46 3.17 -24.73
C ILE A 67 -15.35 2.61 -25.64
N THR A 68 -14.62 1.58 -25.22
CA THR A 68 -13.59 0.97 -26.06
C THR A 68 -14.15 0.57 -27.42
N LYS A 69 -15.31 -0.06 -27.46
CA LYS A 69 -15.96 -0.47 -28.70
C LYS A 69 -16.38 0.71 -29.59
N GLU A 70 -16.81 1.81 -29.00
CA GLU A 70 -17.18 3.03 -29.74
C GLU A 70 -15.99 3.61 -30.51
N PHE A 71 -14.78 3.52 -29.94
CA PHE A 71 -13.57 4.10 -30.49
C PHE A 71 -12.68 3.10 -31.27
N GLU A 72 -13.07 1.83 -31.40
CA GLU A 72 -12.31 0.79 -32.13
C GLU A 72 -11.93 1.22 -33.57
N VAL A 73 -12.76 2.03 -34.21
CA VAL A 73 -12.51 2.52 -35.58
C VAL A 73 -11.26 3.40 -35.68
N CYS A 74 -10.90 4.10 -34.60
CA CYS A 74 -9.74 5.00 -34.55
C CYS A 74 -8.44 4.27 -34.15
N ASP A 75 -8.50 3.03 -33.68
CA ASP A 75 -7.32 2.31 -33.17
C ASP A 75 -6.27 2.02 -34.26
N LEU A 76 -6.69 1.93 -35.53
CA LEU A 76 -5.83 1.63 -36.69
C LEU A 76 -5.68 2.82 -37.65
N GLU A 77 -6.25 3.98 -37.33
CA GLU A 77 -6.12 5.18 -38.17
C GLU A 77 -4.66 5.65 -38.20
N GLY A 78 -4.09 5.79 -39.41
CA GLY A 78 -2.71 6.24 -39.64
C GLY A 78 -1.62 5.20 -39.38
N TRP A 79 -1.99 3.92 -39.20
CA TRP A 79 -1.04 2.84 -38.92
C TRP A 79 -0.29 2.34 -40.18
N ASP A 80 -0.80 2.64 -41.37
CA ASP A 80 -0.28 2.25 -42.68
C ASP A 80 0.52 3.36 -43.40
N GLU A 81 0.75 4.51 -42.75
CA GLU A 81 1.42 5.67 -43.34
C GLU A 81 2.97 5.70 -43.15
N TYR A 82 3.63 4.58 -42.82
CA TYR A 82 5.08 4.51 -42.55
C TYR A 82 5.89 3.64 -43.53
#